data_AF-A0A7Z9IDV6-F1
#
_entry.id   AF-A0A7Z9IDV6-F1
#
_cell.length_a   1.000
_cell.length_b   1.000
_cell.length_c   1.000
_cell.angle_alpha   90.00
_cell.angle_beta   90.00
_cell.angle_gamma   90.00
#
_symmetry.space_group_name_H-M   'P 1'
#
loop_
_entity.id
_entity.type
_entity.pdbx_description
1 polymer ?
#
loop_
_entity_poly.entity_id
_entity_poly.type
_entity_poly.pdbx_seq_one_letter_code
_entity_poly.pdbx_strand_id
1 'polypeptide(L)'
;QDISQETADTYKMYGIDEEPTKNFGIQCLLARRFAEQGVRFIQVTHSYKWDQHANLRDGHTKNAKEVDKPIAGLLRDLKQRGLLEDTLVWWGGEFGRTPVEQGNKNGRDHNPHACSMFLAGGGVQGGLRYGSTDDYGYYAVENKVHFHDLHATMLHLMGLDHEKLTYQYAGRDFRLTDIYGEVKHDILA
;
A
#
# COMPACT_ATOMS: atom_id res chain seq x y z
N GLN A 1 12.98 16.73 8.26
CA GLN A 1 13.90 15.77 8.90
C GLN A 1 15.20 15.82 8.13
N ASP A 2 16.31 16.05 8.80
CA ASP A 2 17.63 15.95 8.17
C ASP A 2 18.01 14.47 8.03
N ILE A 3 18.50 14.07 6.84
CA ILE A 3 18.96 12.71 6.55
C ILE A 3 20.48 12.64 6.37
N SER A 4 21.19 13.77 6.52
CA SER A 4 22.65 13.87 6.31
C SER A 4 23.48 12.93 7.19
N GLN A 5 22.91 12.46 8.30
CA GLN A 5 23.53 11.57 9.27
C GLN A 5 23.34 10.08 8.96
N GLU A 6 22.61 9.73 7.90
CA GLU A 6 22.42 8.34 7.50
C GLU A 6 23.68 7.75 6.87
N THR A 7 23.89 6.45 7.03
CA THR A 7 25.09 5.78 6.50
C THR A 7 25.02 5.64 4.99
N ALA A 8 26.18 5.54 4.32
CA ALA A 8 26.25 5.26 2.88
C ALA A 8 25.48 3.99 2.49
N ASP A 9 25.53 2.95 3.35
CA ASP A 9 24.75 1.73 3.14
C ASP A 9 23.24 1.97 3.21
N THR A 10 22.78 2.89 4.06
CA THR A 10 21.37 3.31 4.11
C THR A 10 20.99 4.00 2.81
N TYR A 11 21.78 4.98 2.35
CA TYR A 11 21.55 5.64 1.06
C TYR A 11 21.45 4.63 -0.09
N LYS A 12 22.37 3.66 -0.14
CA LYS A 12 22.39 2.60 -1.15
C LYS A 12 21.21 1.64 -1.03
N MET A 13 20.78 1.29 0.18
CA MET A 13 19.64 0.40 0.44
C MET A 13 18.35 0.97 -0.16
N TYR A 14 18.10 2.26 0.03
CA TYR A 14 16.94 2.95 -0.51
C TYR A 14 17.11 3.40 -1.97
N GLY A 15 18.30 3.29 -2.55
CA GLY A 15 18.60 3.79 -3.89
C GLY A 15 18.61 5.32 -3.98
N ILE A 16 19.02 6.01 -2.93
CA ILE A 16 19.08 7.49 -2.92
C ILE A 16 20.30 8.02 -3.67
N ASP A 17 21.31 7.17 -3.83
CA ASP A 17 22.57 7.42 -4.52
C ASP A 17 22.47 7.27 -6.05
N GLU A 18 21.33 6.86 -6.59
CA GLU A 18 21.11 6.65 -8.03
C GLU A 18 19.75 7.15 -8.51
N GLU A 19 19.66 7.45 -9.80
CA GLU A 19 18.38 7.65 -10.48
C GLU A 19 17.90 6.32 -11.10
N PRO A 20 16.58 6.05 -11.14
CA PRO A 20 15.49 7.01 -10.91
C PRO A 20 14.88 6.96 -9.48
N THR A 21 15.51 6.24 -8.56
CA THR A 21 14.97 5.93 -7.23
C THR A 21 15.10 7.05 -6.22
N LYS A 22 16.02 8.01 -6.43
CA LYS A 22 16.38 9.04 -5.46
C LYS A 22 15.21 9.72 -4.77
N ASN A 23 14.24 10.21 -5.54
CA ASN A 23 13.11 10.94 -4.97
C ASN A 23 12.27 10.07 -4.03
N PHE A 24 11.87 8.88 -4.50
CA PHE A 24 11.01 7.99 -3.73
C PHE A 24 11.77 7.29 -2.59
N GLY A 25 13.06 7.02 -2.78
CA GLY A 25 14.00 6.57 -1.75
C GLY A 25 14.07 7.52 -0.56
N ILE A 26 14.17 8.83 -0.81
CA ILE A 26 14.14 9.85 0.25
C ILE A 26 12.81 9.79 1.00
N GLN A 27 11.67 9.69 0.30
CA GLN A 27 10.36 9.62 0.96
C GLN A 27 10.23 8.38 1.86
N CYS A 28 10.70 7.22 1.38
CA CYS A 28 10.71 5.98 2.16
C CYS A 28 11.62 6.06 3.39
N LEU A 29 12.83 6.62 3.25
CA LEU A 29 13.74 6.83 4.37
C LEU A 29 13.14 7.78 5.41
N LEU A 30 12.49 8.85 4.97
CA LEU A 30 11.77 9.76 5.86
C LEU A 30 10.62 9.03 6.59
N ALA A 31 9.89 8.15 5.91
CA ALA A 31 8.85 7.34 6.52
C ALA A 31 9.40 6.45 7.63
N ARG A 32 10.53 5.75 7.40
CA ARG A 32 11.20 4.99 8.47
C ARG A 32 11.56 5.88 9.66
N ARG A 33 12.14 7.05 9.42
CA ARG A 33 12.52 8.00 10.49
C ARG A 33 11.30 8.53 11.25
N PHE A 34 10.17 8.73 10.58
CA PHE A 34 8.93 9.10 11.26
C PHE A 34 8.38 7.95 12.12
N ALA A 35 8.47 6.71 11.64
CA ALA A 35 8.10 5.53 12.43
C ALA A 35 8.96 5.42 13.71
N GLU A 36 10.28 5.62 13.60
CA GLU A 36 11.19 5.67 14.75
C GLU A 36 10.84 6.74 15.79
N GLN A 37 10.22 7.84 15.36
CA GLN A 37 9.80 8.94 16.23
C GLN A 37 8.36 8.77 16.74
N GLY A 38 7.72 7.62 16.49
CA GLY A 38 6.37 7.32 16.97
C GLY A 38 5.26 8.05 16.22
N VAL A 39 5.50 8.49 14.98
CA VAL A 39 4.43 9.05 14.13
C VAL A 39 3.42 7.94 13.80
N ARG A 40 2.16 8.15 14.17
CA ARG A 40 1.10 7.12 14.12
C ARG A 40 0.56 6.81 12.72
N PHE A 41 0.70 7.76 11.80
CA PHE A 41 0.22 7.59 10.43
C PHE A 41 1.15 8.32 9.47
N ILE A 42 1.65 7.59 8.47
CA ILE A 42 2.64 8.09 7.51
C ILE A 42 2.15 7.70 6.12
N GLN A 43 2.00 8.69 5.25
CA GLN A 43 1.63 8.47 3.85
C GLN A 43 2.84 8.78 2.96
N VAL A 44 3.15 7.84 2.06
CA VAL A 44 4.16 8.00 1.02
C VAL A 44 3.47 7.81 -0.32
N THR A 45 3.60 8.79 -1.23
CA THR A 45 2.84 8.82 -2.49
C THR A 45 3.77 8.90 -3.69
N HIS A 46 3.61 8.00 -4.65
CA HIS A 46 4.39 8.00 -5.89
C HIS A 46 3.73 8.81 -7.03
N SER A 47 3.28 10.02 -6.74
CA SER A 47 2.59 10.93 -7.69
C SER A 47 1.45 10.29 -8.50
N TYR A 48 0.75 11.08 -9.32
CA TYR A 48 -0.29 10.56 -10.23
C TYR A 48 0.36 10.00 -11.50
N LYS A 49 1.01 8.84 -11.40
CA LYS A 49 1.76 8.21 -12.51
C LYS A 49 1.22 6.86 -12.96
N TRP A 50 0.34 6.22 -12.19
CA TRP A 50 -0.09 4.83 -12.42
C TRP A 50 -1.40 4.70 -13.23
N ASP A 51 -2.24 5.73 -13.25
CA ASP A 51 -3.47 5.82 -14.06
C ASP A 51 -3.15 6.12 -15.54
N GLN A 52 -2.50 5.16 -16.19
CA GLN A 52 -2.06 5.28 -17.58
C GLN A 52 -3.01 4.55 -18.54
N HIS A 53 -3.57 5.31 -19.47
CA HIS A 53 -4.47 4.82 -20.53
C HIS A 53 -3.75 4.63 -21.88
N ALA A 54 -2.43 4.75 -21.90
CA ALA A 54 -1.57 4.51 -23.06
C ALA A 54 -0.12 4.26 -22.62
N ASN A 55 0.70 3.67 -23.49
CA ASN A 55 2.14 3.44 -23.29
C ASN A 55 2.50 2.73 -21.96
N LEU A 56 1.65 1.83 -21.49
CA LEU A 56 1.77 1.16 -20.20
C LEU A 56 3.10 0.44 -20.03
N ARG A 57 3.55 -0.30 -21.04
CA ARG A 57 4.81 -1.05 -20.93
C ARG A 57 5.96 -0.13 -20.53
N ASP A 58 6.14 0.99 -21.21
CA ASP A 58 7.24 1.91 -20.93
C ASP A 58 6.97 2.72 -19.66
N GLY A 59 5.75 3.20 -19.48
CA GLY A 59 5.34 4.01 -18.34
C GLY A 59 5.38 3.24 -17.01
N HIS A 60 4.74 2.07 -16.91
CA HIS A 60 4.77 1.22 -15.72
C HIS A 60 6.18 0.66 -15.47
N THR A 61 6.96 0.33 -16.51
CA THR A 61 8.36 -0.11 -16.30
C THR A 61 9.19 1.01 -15.67
N LYS A 62 9.03 2.26 -16.13
CA LYS A 62 9.70 3.41 -15.53
C LYS A 62 9.25 3.63 -14.08
N ASN A 63 7.95 3.63 -13.83
CA ASN A 63 7.40 3.81 -12.49
C ASN A 63 7.85 2.70 -11.53
N ALA A 64 7.88 1.45 -11.98
CA ALA A 64 8.35 0.33 -11.17
C ALA A 64 9.82 0.49 -10.78
N LYS A 65 10.68 0.91 -11.72
CA LYS A 65 12.09 1.21 -11.45
C LYS A 65 12.29 2.35 -10.44
N GLU A 66 11.37 3.30 -10.36
CA GLU A 66 11.39 4.40 -9.40
C GLU A 66 11.09 3.93 -7.97
N VAL A 67 10.28 2.87 -7.79
CA VAL A 67 9.73 2.50 -6.46
C VAL A 67 10.18 1.16 -5.90
N ASP A 68 10.53 0.18 -6.73
CA ASP A 68 10.79 -1.21 -6.31
C ASP A 68 11.87 -1.29 -5.22
N LYS A 69 13.05 -0.73 -5.49
CA LYS A 69 14.18 -0.71 -4.56
C LYS A 69 13.88 0.11 -3.28
N PRO A 70 13.35 1.33 -3.33
CA PRO A 70 12.93 2.06 -2.13
C PRO A 70 11.94 1.32 -1.23
N ILE A 71 10.92 0.66 -1.79
CA ILE A 71 9.92 -0.10 -1.02
C ILE A 71 10.59 -1.29 -0.33
N ALA A 72 11.42 -2.04 -1.07
CA ALA A 72 12.19 -3.13 -0.51
C ALA A 72 13.15 -2.65 0.61
N GLY A 73 13.76 -1.47 0.43
CA GLY A 73 14.59 -0.81 1.43
C GLY A 73 13.82 -0.48 2.71
N LEU A 74 12.64 0.15 2.58
CA LEU A 74 11.77 0.47 3.72
C LEU A 74 11.39 -0.78 4.52
N LEU A 75 10.87 -1.82 3.85
CA LEU A 75 10.45 -3.05 4.52
C LEU A 75 11.63 -3.74 5.22
N ARG A 76 12.81 -3.76 4.60
CA ARG A 76 14.01 -4.33 5.17
C ARG A 76 14.49 -3.55 6.40
N ASP A 77 14.54 -2.23 6.31
CA ASP A 77 15.04 -1.35 7.37
C ASP A 77 14.09 -1.35 8.58
N LEU A 78 12.76 -1.32 8.35
CA LEU A 78 11.76 -1.50 9.42
C LEU A 78 11.95 -2.85 10.13
N LYS A 79 12.15 -3.93 9.38
CA LYS A 79 12.39 -5.25 9.95
C LYS A 79 13.69 -5.31 10.75
N GLN A 80 14.79 -4.77 10.22
CA GLN A 80 16.09 -4.76 10.90
C GLN A 80 16.06 -3.99 12.24
N ARG A 81 15.17 -3.01 12.35
CA ARG A 81 14.98 -2.19 13.55
C ARG A 81 13.91 -2.72 14.50
N GLY A 82 13.24 -3.83 14.15
CA GLY A 82 12.11 -4.37 14.92
C GLY A 82 10.82 -3.55 14.81
N LEU A 83 10.79 -2.49 14.01
CA LEU A 83 9.63 -1.62 13.81
C LEU A 83 8.54 -2.29 12.96
N LEU A 84 8.87 -3.34 12.20
CA LEU A 84 7.86 -4.04 11.41
C LEU A 84 6.90 -4.85 12.30
N GLU A 85 7.27 -5.14 13.54
CA GLU A 85 6.43 -5.89 14.47
C GLU A 85 5.21 -5.05 14.93
N ASP A 86 5.37 -3.74 15.08
CA ASP A 86 4.33 -2.81 15.56
C ASP A 86 3.86 -1.80 14.49
N THR A 87 4.48 -1.79 13.30
CA THR A 87 4.07 -0.95 12.17
C THR A 87 3.37 -1.78 11.08
N LEU A 88 2.11 -1.47 10.81
CA LEU A 88 1.39 -1.98 9.63
C LEU A 88 1.77 -1.16 8.40
N VAL A 89 2.39 -1.80 7.41
CA VAL A 89 2.64 -1.24 6.08
C VAL A 89 1.54 -1.69 5.13
N TRP A 90 0.79 -0.74 4.58
CA TRP A 90 -0.15 -0.96 3.48
C TRP A 90 0.41 -0.39 2.19
N TRP A 91 0.52 -1.23 1.17
CA TRP A 91 0.86 -0.82 -0.19
C TRP A 91 -0.28 -1.16 -1.14
N GLY A 92 -0.71 -0.16 -1.90
CA GLY A 92 -1.79 -0.30 -2.86
C GLY A 92 -2.12 1.01 -3.54
N GLY A 93 -3.14 0.95 -4.40
CA GLY A 93 -3.79 2.11 -5.01
C GLY A 93 -5.28 2.14 -4.69
N GLU A 94 -6.03 2.87 -5.50
CA GLU A 94 -7.44 3.16 -5.31
C GLU A 94 -8.38 2.24 -6.12
N PHE A 95 -7.87 1.64 -7.21
CA PHE A 95 -8.60 0.71 -8.09
C PHE A 95 -7.62 -0.20 -8.85
N GLY A 96 -8.15 -1.20 -9.56
CA GLY A 96 -7.35 -2.02 -10.46
C GLY A 96 -7.32 -1.51 -11.89
N ARG A 97 -6.64 -2.25 -12.77
CA ARG A 97 -6.66 -2.03 -14.22
C ARG A 97 -7.29 -3.22 -14.90
N THR A 98 -8.06 -2.98 -15.95
CA THR A 98 -8.67 -4.08 -16.71
C THR A 98 -7.56 -4.97 -17.28
N PRO A 99 -7.83 -6.26 -17.52
CA PRO A 99 -6.85 -7.15 -18.15
C PRO A 99 -6.78 -6.98 -19.68
N VAL A 100 -7.64 -6.15 -20.25
CA VAL A 100 -7.76 -5.92 -21.69
C VAL A 100 -7.29 -4.53 -22.08
N GLU A 101 -6.78 -4.42 -23.31
CA GLU A 101 -6.35 -3.15 -23.86
C GLU A 101 -7.54 -2.25 -24.23
N GLN A 102 -7.37 -0.94 -24.02
CA GLN A 102 -8.30 0.10 -24.47
C GLN A 102 -7.77 0.79 -25.74
N GLY A 103 -8.50 0.64 -26.86
CA GLY A 103 -8.36 1.48 -28.05
C GLY A 103 -7.03 1.42 -28.82
N ASN A 104 -6.23 0.34 -28.67
CA ASN A 104 -4.96 0.10 -29.37
C ASN A 104 -3.81 1.08 -29.04
N LYS A 105 -3.74 1.57 -27.80
CA LYS A 105 -2.71 2.54 -27.35
C LYS A 105 -1.71 1.97 -26.36
N ASN A 106 -1.64 0.65 -26.19
CA ASN A 106 -0.92 0.00 -25.09
C ASN A 106 -1.41 0.56 -23.73
N GLY A 107 -2.73 0.63 -23.55
CA GLY A 107 -3.41 1.21 -22.40
C GLY A 107 -4.48 0.27 -21.86
N ARG A 108 -4.86 0.39 -20.60
CA ARG A 108 -5.95 -0.40 -19.98
C ARG A 108 -6.91 0.56 -19.30
N ASP A 109 -8.16 0.19 -19.11
CA ASP A 109 -9.14 1.03 -18.42
C ASP A 109 -9.11 0.77 -16.90
N HIS A 110 -9.92 1.51 -16.14
CA HIS A 110 -10.14 1.30 -14.71
C HIS A 110 -10.88 -0.02 -14.48
N ASN A 111 -10.42 -0.82 -13.51
CA ASN A 111 -11.13 -2.03 -13.08
C ASN A 111 -11.69 -1.84 -11.67
N PRO A 112 -13.01 -1.65 -11.52
CA PRO A 112 -13.67 -1.55 -10.22
C PRO A 112 -13.90 -2.92 -9.57
N HIS A 113 -13.64 -4.02 -10.26
CA HIS A 113 -14.00 -5.37 -9.82
C HIS A 113 -12.87 -6.16 -9.17
N ALA A 114 -11.62 -5.77 -9.40
CA ALA A 114 -10.46 -6.43 -8.81
C ALA A 114 -9.25 -5.50 -8.79
N CYS A 115 -8.48 -5.55 -7.71
CA CYS A 115 -7.14 -4.97 -7.61
C CYS A 115 -6.28 -5.82 -6.67
N SER A 116 -4.97 -5.55 -6.62
CA SER A 116 -4.05 -6.24 -5.71
C SER A 116 -3.36 -5.24 -4.82
N MET A 117 -3.24 -5.60 -3.55
CA MET A 117 -2.57 -4.84 -2.50
C MET A 117 -1.75 -5.80 -1.66
N PHE A 118 -0.80 -5.28 -0.89
CA PHE A 118 -0.15 -6.08 0.14
C PHE A 118 -0.15 -5.34 1.47
N LEU A 119 -0.14 -6.14 2.54
CA LEU A 119 0.11 -5.72 3.91
C LEU A 119 1.40 -6.37 4.40
N ALA A 120 2.14 -5.68 5.25
CA ALA A 120 3.31 -6.24 5.93
C ALA A 120 3.45 -5.67 7.33
N GLY A 121 3.82 -6.51 8.30
CA GLY A 121 4.01 -6.10 9.69
C GLY A 121 2.71 -5.83 10.44
N GLY A 122 2.85 -5.35 11.68
CA GLY A 122 1.72 -4.90 12.49
C GLY A 122 0.62 -5.95 12.69
N GLY A 123 0.99 -7.22 12.88
CA GLY A 123 0.07 -8.32 13.20
C GLY A 123 -0.56 -9.07 12.02
N VAL A 124 -0.15 -8.81 10.77
CA VAL A 124 -0.62 -9.58 9.60
C VAL A 124 0.19 -10.87 9.40
N GLN A 125 -0.46 -11.92 8.91
CA GLN A 125 0.19 -13.20 8.61
C GLN A 125 1.16 -13.06 7.42
N GLY A 126 2.44 -13.31 7.66
CA GLY A 126 3.49 -13.28 6.64
C GLY A 126 3.39 -14.43 5.62
N GLY A 127 3.69 -14.14 4.35
CA GLY A 127 3.74 -15.15 3.29
C GLY A 127 2.37 -15.65 2.81
N LEU A 128 1.29 -15.00 3.24
CA LEU A 128 -0.07 -15.33 2.84
C LEU A 128 -0.44 -14.70 1.49
N ARG A 129 -1.04 -15.50 0.60
CA ARG A 129 -1.81 -15.00 -0.53
C ARG A 129 -3.29 -15.18 -0.19
N TYR A 130 -4.04 -14.09 -0.11
CA TYR A 130 -5.46 -14.12 0.23
C TYR A 130 -6.30 -13.64 -0.96
N GLY A 131 -7.10 -14.56 -1.51
CA GLY A 131 -7.98 -14.32 -2.64
C GLY A 131 -7.33 -14.48 -4.01
N SER A 132 -8.20 -14.51 -5.02
CA SER A 132 -7.83 -14.68 -6.42
C SER A 132 -8.86 -14.03 -7.35
N THR A 133 -8.40 -13.70 -8.56
CA THR A 133 -9.25 -13.27 -9.67
C THR A 133 -9.65 -14.45 -10.53
N ASP A 134 -10.64 -14.26 -11.40
CA ASP A 134 -10.91 -15.18 -12.50
C ASP A 134 -9.68 -15.38 -13.41
N ASP A 135 -9.78 -16.34 -14.32
CA ASP A 135 -8.73 -16.70 -15.27
C ASP A 135 -8.28 -15.55 -16.18
N TYR A 136 -9.09 -14.50 -16.29
CA TYR A 136 -8.80 -13.32 -17.10
C TYR A 136 -8.21 -12.18 -16.27
N GLY A 137 -8.26 -12.22 -14.94
CA GLY A 137 -7.86 -11.11 -14.08
C GLY A 137 -8.89 -9.98 -13.99
N TYR A 138 -10.15 -10.24 -14.34
CA TYR A 138 -11.19 -9.19 -14.39
C TYR A 138 -11.93 -9.06 -13.06
N TYR A 139 -12.52 -10.14 -12.56
CA TYR A 139 -13.29 -10.15 -11.32
C TYR A 139 -12.52 -10.83 -10.18
N ALA A 140 -12.59 -10.30 -8.96
CA ALA A 140 -12.25 -11.07 -7.77
C ALA A 140 -13.30 -12.18 -7.58
N VAL A 141 -12.86 -13.43 -7.39
CA VAL A 141 -13.74 -14.61 -7.33
C VAL A 141 -13.61 -15.40 -6.04
N GLU A 142 -12.44 -15.39 -5.40
CA GLU A 142 -12.15 -16.13 -4.16
C GLU A 142 -11.74 -15.16 -3.05
N ASN A 143 -12.17 -15.42 -1.81
CA ASN A 143 -11.83 -14.66 -0.60
C ASN A 143 -11.81 -13.15 -0.83
N LYS A 144 -12.91 -12.63 -1.40
CA LYS A 144 -13.03 -11.24 -1.81
C LYS A 144 -12.93 -10.33 -0.58
N VAL A 145 -12.11 -9.30 -0.69
CA VAL A 145 -11.96 -8.27 0.35
C VAL A 145 -12.44 -6.95 -0.23
N HIS A 146 -13.54 -6.41 0.30
CA HIS A 146 -13.96 -5.06 -0.04
C HIS A 146 -13.08 -4.03 0.69
N PHE A 147 -12.96 -2.81 0.17
CA PHE A 147 -12.21 -1.73 0.86
C PHE A 147 -12.71 -1.45 2.29
N HIS A 148 -14.02 -1.62 2.52
CA HIS A 148 -14.60 -1.53 3.86
C HIS A 148 -14.04 -2.60 4.80
N ASP A 149 -13.88 -3.84 4.31
CA ASP A 149 -13.32 -4.94 5.09
C ASP A 149 -11.82 -4.75 5.33
N LEU A 150 -11.09 -4.25 4.33
CA LEU A 150 -9.68 -3.91 4.46
C LEU A 150 -9.50 -2.85 5.55
N HIS A 151 -10.26 -1.74 5.49
CA HIS A 151 -10.20 -0.69 6.51
C HIS A 151 -10.66 -1.19 7.89
N ALA A 152 -11.70 -2.02 7.97
CA ALA A 152 -12.13 -2.63 9.23
C ALA A 152 -10.99 -3.47 9.85
N THR A 153 -10.30 -4.25 9.01
CA THR A 153 -9.19 -5.10 9.45
C THR A 153 -7.97 -4.28 9.86
N MET A 154 -7.63 -3.21 9.14
CA MET A 154 -6.56 -2.29 9.52
C MET A 154 -6.85 -1.59 10.85
N LEU A 155 -8.08 -1.13 11.07
CA LEU A 155 -8.49 -0.52 12.34
C LEU A 155 -8.42 -1.54 13.48
N HIS A 156 -8.85 -2.78 13.24
CA HIS A 156 -8.72 -3.86 14.22
C HIS A 156 -7.26 -4.11 14.63
N LEU A 157 -6.34 -4.16 13.67
CA LEU A 157 -4.89 -4.27 13.92
C LEU A 157 -4.32 -3.09 14.72
N MET A 158 -4.93 -1.90 14.59
CA MET A 158 -4.60 -0.72 15.39
C MET A 158 -5.25 -0.74 16.81
N GLY A 159 -5.95 -1.81 17.18
CA GLY A 159 -6.67 -1.94 18.45
C GLY A 159 -7.97 -1.14 18.51
N LEU A 160 -8.51 -0.74 17.37
CA LEU A 160 -9.73 0.06 17.26
C LEU A 160 -10.92 -0.81 16.83
N ASP A 161 -12.05 -0.61 17.50
CA ASP A 161 -13.33 -1.13 17.07
C ASP A 161 -13.93 -0.19 16.02
N HIS A 162 -13.88 -0.60 14.75
CA HIS A 162 -14.33 0.24 13.63
C HIS A 162 -15.82 0.60 13.73
N GLU A 163 -16.63 -0.18 14.45
CA GLU A 163 -18.05 0.07 14.60
C GLU A 163 -18.34 1.16 15.65
N LYS A 164 -17.43 1.33 16.60
CA LYS A 164 -17.52 2.34 17.66
C LYS A 164 -16.77 3.63 17.34
N LEU A 165 -15.90 3.61 16.33
CA LEU A 165 -15.21 4.81 15.85
C LEU A 165 -16.14 5.65 14.97
N THR A 166 -17.09 6.31 15.63
CA THR A 166 -18.10 7.15 14.97
C THR A 166 -17.91 8.63 15.29
N TYR A 167 -18.41 9.48 14.40
CA TYR A 167 -18.58 10.91 14.63
C TYR A 167 -19.91 11.38 14.03
N GLN A 168 -20.54 12.36 14.67
CA GLN A 168 -21.80 12.93 14.18
C GLN A 168 -21.54 13.86 13.00
N TYR A 169 -22.17 13.57 11.87
CA TYR A 169 -22.15 14.41 10.68
C TYR A 169 -23.48 14.28 9.95
N ALA A 170 -24.02 15.39 9.44
CA ALA A 170 -25.28 15.42 8.68
C ALA A 170 -26.46 14.64 9.31
N GLY A 171 -26.56 14.59 10.64
CA GLY A 171 -27.66 13.95 11.35
C GLY A 171 -27.58 12.43 11.52
N ARG A 172 -26.41 11.82 11.27
CA ARG A 172 -26.15 10.40 11.59
C ARG A 172 -24.76 10.22 12.18
N ASP A 173 -24.56 9.09 12.84
CA ASP A 173 -23.22 8.58 13.14
C ASP A 173 -22.55 8.10 11.85
N PHE A 174 -21.43 8.73 11.51
CA PHE A 174 -20.54 8.34 10.43
C PHE A 174 -19.36 7.55 11.00
N ARG A 175 -18.95 6.47 10.32
CA ARG A 175 -17.70 5.73 10.57
C ARG A 175 -16.94 5.55 9.26
N LEU A 176 -15.63 5.29 9.33
CA LEU A 176 -14.75 5.14 8.15
C LEU A 176 -15.19 4.02 7.20
N THR A 177 -15.82 2.99 7.76
CA THR A 177 -16.32 1.80 7.05
C THR A 177 -17.80 1.93 6.64
N ASP A 178 -18.37 3.12 6.80
CA ASP A 178 -19.78 3.46 6.59
C ASP A 178 -20.76 2.49 7.27
N ILE A 179 -21.61 1.76 6.55
CA ILE A 179 -22.51 0.74 7.13
C ILE A 179 -22.03 -0.69 6.84
N TYR A 180 -20.78 -0.84 6.38
CA TYR A 180 -20.18 -2.11 5.97
C TYR A 180 -18.93 -2.42 6.81
N GLY A 181 -18.15 -3.40 6.35
CA GLY A 181 -16.85 -3.76 6.89
C GLY A 181 -16.94 -4.98 7.81
N GLU A 182 -16.25 -6.03 7.44
CA GLU A 182 -16.00 -7.19 8.28
C GLU A 182 -14.49 -7.36 8.49
N VAL A 183 -14.09 -7.60 9.74
CA VAL A 183 -12.69 -7.91 10.04
C VAL A 183 -12.34 -9.27 9.42
N LYS A 184 -11.34 -9.29 8.54
CA LYS A 184 -10.84 -10.52 7.92
C LYS A 184 -9.84 -11.18 8.86
N HIS A 185 -10.32 -12.05 9.73
CA HIS A 185 -9.48 -12.75 10.70
C HIS A 185 -8.46 -13.70 10.05
N ASP A 186 -8.76 -14.22 8.87
CA ASP A 186 -7.88 -15.14 8.13
C ASP A 186 -6.55 -14.50 7.68
N ILE A 187 -6.42 -13.17 7.72
CA ILE A 187 -5.19 -12.46 7.34
C ILE A 187 -4.33 -12.04 8.55
N LEU A 188 -4.78 -12.33 9.76
CA LEU A 188 -4.09 -12.00 11.01
C LEU A 188 -3.14 -13.13 11.42
N ALA A 189 -2.05 -12.79 12.12
CA ALA A 189 -1.02 -13.73 12.59
C ALA A 189 -1.40 -14.50 13.87
#